data_AF-A0A2V7ECM3-F1
#
_entry.id   AF-A0A2V7ECM3-F1
#
_cell.length_a   1.000
_cell.length_b   1.000
_cell.length_c   1.000
_cell.angle_alpha   90.00
_cell.angle_beta   90.00
_cell.angle_gamma   90.00
#
_symmetry.space_group_name_H-M   'P 1'
#
loop_
_entity.id
_entity.type
_entity.pdbx_description
1 polymer ?
#
loop_
_entity_poly.entity_id
_entity_poly.type
_entity_poly.pdbx_seq_one_letter_code
_entity_poly.pdbx_strand_id
1 'polypeptide(L)'
;SDQLQSVDSRRSKLLSQLRQVRDPTATQGLEARLALLDARQLQLESDLQQTGQQLSSTAAGLIASTSDAPVFSGLRSKQVMALSILSIIFIFFPLATGIGRAIFKRSSRPGLPPAVFTETAQRLERLEASVSEGQRFVTKLLSEAQPAPLLGAGQRTPEKVGGS
;
A
#
# COMPACT_ATOMS: atom_id res chain seq x y z
N SER A 1 -9.98 -6.33 6.35
CA SER A 1 -10.01 -7.11 5.10
C SER A 1 -9.84 -6.19 3.92
N ASP A 2 -8.66 -5.61 3.81
CA ASP A 2 -8.47 -4.40 3.01
C ASP A 2 -8.20 -4.74 1.55
N GLN A 3 -7.74 -5.97 1.29
CA GLN A 3 -7.47 -6.46 -0.06
C GLN A 3 -8.75 -6.67 -0.85
N LEU A 4 -9.76 -7.34 -0.29
CA LEU A 4 -11.07 -7.52 -0.94
C LEU A 4 -11.74 -6.17 -1.25
N GLN A 5 -11.72 -5.24 -0.30
CA GLN A 5 -12.26 -3.89 -0.51
C GLN A 5 -11.50 -3.14 -1.62
N SER A 6 -10.18 -3.29 -1.69
CA SER A 6 -9.36 -2.67 -2.73
C SER A 6 -9.62 -3.26 -4.12
N VAL A 7 -9.92 -4.57 -4.20
CA VAL A 7 -10.30 -5.28 -5.42
C VAL A 7 -11.67 -4.79 -5.89
N ASP A 8 -12.65 -4.73 -5.00
CA ASP A 8 -14.00 -4.28 -5.33
C ASP A 8 -14.04 -2.80 -5.77
N SER A 9 -13.25 -1.94 -5.11
CA SER A 9 -13.07 -0.53 -5.50
C SER A 9 -12.43 -0.39 -6.89
N ARG A 10 -11.48 -1.26 -7.25
CA ARG A 10 -10.87 -1.27 -8.59
C ARG A 10 -11.84 -1.80 -9.64
N ARG A 11 -12.63 -2.83 -9.30
CA ARG A 11 -13.67 -3.41 -10.17
C ARG A 11 -14.71 -2.37 -10.56
N SER A 12 -15.27 -1.68 -9.57
CA SER A 12 -16.24 -0.60 -9.78
C SER A 12 -15.66 0.56 -10.60
N LYS A 13 -14.38 0.90 -10.39
CA LYS A 13 -13.67 1.89 -11.23
C LYS A 13 -13.52 1.43 -12.69
N LEU A 14 -13.12 0.18 -12.92
CA LEU A 14 -12.97 -0.39 -14.27
C LEU A 14 -14.32 -0.46 -15.01
N LEU A 15 -15.39 -0.86 -14.32
CA LEU A 15 -16.75 -0.86 -14.88
C LEU A 15 -17.26 0.54 -15.24
N SER A 16 -16.88 1.55 -14.45
CA SER A 16 -17.16 2.95 -14.78
C SER A 16 -16.42 3.38 -16.05
N GLN A 17 -15.14 3.03 -16.16
CA GLN A 17 -14.32 3.32 -17.35
C GLN A 17 -14.84 2.61 -18.59
N LEU A 18 -15.26 1.35 -18.47
CA LEU A 18 -15.79 0.56 -19.57
C LEU A 18 -17.09 1.15 -20.12
N ARG A 19 -17.94 1.73 -19.26
CA ARG A 19 -19.15 2.47 -19.70
C ARG A 19 -18.85 3.77 -20.42
N GLN A 20 -17.68 4.36 -20.21
CA GLN A 20 -17.33 5.69 -20.73
C GLN A 20 -16.41 5.64 -21.96
N VAL A 21 -15.66 4.55 -22.12
CA VAL A 21 -14.79 4.31 -23.28
C VAL A 21 -15.62 3.87 -24.49
N ARG A 22 -15.43 4.54 -25.62
CA ARG A 22 -16.04 4.21 -26.92
C ARG A 22 -15.11 3.43 -27.86
N ASP A 23 -13.83 3.35 -27.54
CA ASP A 23 -12.83 2.65 -28.36
C ASP A 23 -12.93 1.12 -28.15
N PRO A 24 -13.13 0.33 -29.22
CA PRO A 24 -13.26 -1.13 -29.14
C PRO A 24 -11.99 -1.85 -28.67
N THR A 25 -10.79 -1.31 -28.91
CA THR A 25 -9.54 -1.95 -28.45
C THR A 25 -9.29 -1.69 -26.96
N ALA A 26 -9.63 -0.50 -26.48
CA ALA A 26 -9.54 -0.14 -25.07
C ALA A 26 -10.57 -0.88 -24.20
N THR A 27 -11.77 -1.13 -24.72
CA THR A 27 -12.79 -1.96 -24.02
C THR A 27 -12.29 -3.39 -23.83
N GLN A 28 -11.76 -4.04 -24.88
CA GLN A 28 -11.19 -5.39 -24.77
C GLN A 28 -10.06 -5.48 -23.74
N GLY A 29 -9.18 -4.47 -23.67
CA GLY A 29 -8.13 -4.40 -22.65
C GLY A 29 -8.66 -4.22 -21.22
N LEU A 30 -9.75 -3.48 -21.04
CA LEU A 30 -10.42 -3.31 -19.75
C LEU A 30 -11.15 -4.59 -19.31
N GLU A 31 -11.79 -5.30 -20.24
CA GLU A 31 -12.43 -6.60 -19.99
C GLU A 31 -11.42 -7.66 -19.55
N ALA A 32 -10.27 -7.76 -20.24
CA ALA A 32 -9.19 -8.66 -19.84
C ALA A 32 -8.67 -8.36 -18.42
N ARG A 33 -8.56 -7.07 -18.06
CA ARG A 33 -8.19 -6.66 -16.70
C ARG A 33 -9.26 -7.00 -15.67
N LEU A 34 -10.53 -6.88 -16.03
CA LEU A 34 -11.64 -7.27 -15.16
C LEU A 34 -11.63 -8.77 -14.89
N ALA A 35 -11.42 -9.60 -15.92
CA ALA A 35 -11.33 -11.06 -15.78
C ALA A 35 -10.17 -11.48 -14.86
N LEU A 36 -8.99 -10.86 -15.02
CA LEU A 36 -7.85 -11.10 -14.13
C LEU A 36 -8.15 -10.71 -12.68
N LEU A 37 -8.88 -9.60 -12.49
CA LEU A 37 -9.24 -9.11 -11.17
C LEU A 37 -10.24 -10.05 -10.47
N ASP A 38 -11.23 -10.55 -11.22
CA ASP A 38 -12.22 -11.53 -10.73
C ASP A 38 -11.55 -12.86 -10.34
N ALA A 39 -10.58 -13.34 -11.14
CA ALA A 39 -9.79 -14.53 -10.78
C ALA A 39 -9.01 -14.34 -9.47
N ARG A 40 -8.42 -13.16 -9.26
CA ARG A 40 -7.71 -12.83 -8.02
C ARG A 40 -8.65 -12.74 -6.81
N GLN A 41 -9.88 -12.26 -7.00
CA GLN A 41 -10.86 -12.21 -5.93
C GLN A 41 -11.18 -13.62 -5.42
N LEU A 42 -11.47 -14.56 -6.34
CA LEU A 42 -11.75 -15.96 -5.98
C LEU A 42 -10.58 -16.61 -5.24
N GLN A 43 -9.35 -16.34 -5.68
CA GLN A 43 -8.16 -16.83 -4.99
C GLN A 43 -8.06 -16.27 -3.56
N LEU A 44 -8.25 -14.97 -3.38
CA LEU A 44 -8.23 -14.35 -2.04
C LEU A 44 -9.33 -14.89 -1.12
N GLU A 45 -10.53 -15.16 -1.64
CA GLU A 45 -11.61 -15.76 -0.88
C GLU A 45 -11.27 -17.19 -0.45
N SER A 46 -10.68 -18.00 -1.34
CA SER A 46 -10.18 -19.34 -1.02
C SER A 46 -9.09 -19.31 0.05
N ASP A 47 -8.09 -18.43 -0.10
CA ASP A 47 -6.98 -18.30 0.85
C ASP A 47 -7.49 -17.88 2.24
N LEU A 48 -8.49 -16.99 2.29
CA LEU A 48 -9.13 -16.59 3.55
C LEU A 48 -9.88 -17.73 4.21
N GLN A 49 -10.61 -18.55 3.44
CA GLN A 49 -11.28 -19.73 3.97
C GLN A 49 -10.28 -20.74 4.53
N GLN A 50 -9.20 -21.02 3.80
CA GLN A 50 -8.16 -21.96 4.23
C GLN A 50 -7.45 -21.44 5.49
N THR A 51 -7.09 -20.16 5.52
CA THR A 51 -6.48 -19.53 6.70
C THR A 51 -7.42 -19.57 7.91
N GLY A 52 -8.72 -19.33 7.68
CA GLY A 52 -9.75 -19.44 8.71
C GLY A 52 -9.84 -20.84 9.31
N GLN A 53 -9.80 -21.88 8.48
CA GLN A 53 -9.81 -23.27 8.93
C GLN A 53 -8.54 -23.64 9.72
N GLN A 54 -7.37 -23.18 9.26
CA GLN A 54 -6.10 -23.40 9.96
C GLN A 54 -6.07 -22.72 11.32
N LEU A 55 -6.56 -21.48 11.42
CA LEU A 55 -6.67 -20.77 12.69
C LEU A 55 -7.65 -21.45 13.64
N SER A 56 -8.81 -21.89 13.14
CA SER A 56 -9.81 -22.60 13.94
C SER A 56 -9.28 -23.94 14.46
N SER A 57 -8.63 -24.74 13.61
CA SER A 57 -8.04 -26.03 14.01
C SER A 57 -6.85 -25.86 14.97
N THR A 58 -6.01 -24.84 14.76
CA THR A 58 -4.92 -24.51 15.69
C THR A 58 -5.47 -24.06 17.04
N ALA A 59 -6.48 -23.19 17.06
CA ALA A 59 -7.15 -22.75 18.28
C ALA A 59 -7.80 -23.93 19.02
N ALA A 60 -8.47 -24.83 18.30
CA ALA A 60 -9.04 -26.04 18.87
C ALA A 60 -7.96 -26.96 19.49
N GLY A 61 -6.82 -27.14 18.81
CA GLY A 61 -5.68 -27.90 19.34
C GLY A 61 -5.05 -27.29 20.59
N LEU A 62 -4.93 -25.97 20.66
CA LEU A 62 -4.44 -25.26 21.84
C LEU A 62 -5.41 -25.39 23.03
N ILE A 63 -6.71 -25.22 22.80
CA ILE A 63 -7.74 -25.39 23.84
C ILE A 63 -7.76 -26.83 24.35
N ALA A 64 -7.71 -27.81 23.45
CA ALA A 64 -7.64 -29.23 23.81
C ALA A 64 -6.39 -29.54 24.65
N SER A 65 -5.24 -28.95 24.31
CA SER A 65 -3.98 -29.11 25.07
C SER A 65 -4.03 -28.45 26.47
N THR A 66 -4.92 -27.47 26.68
CA THR A 66 -5.14 -26.85 28.00
C THR A 66 -6.26 -27.49 28.82
N SER A 67 -6.99 -28.45 28.23
CA SER A 67 -8.17 -29.08 28.86
C SER A 67 -7.81 -30.27 29.76
N ASP A 68 -6.54 -30.66 29.84
CA ASP A 68 -6.06 -31.50 30.94
C ASP A 68 -6.16 -30.70 32.23
N ALA A 69 -7.25 -30.94 32.96
CA ALA A 69 -7.45 -30.37 34.28
C ALA A 69 -6.23 -30.71 35.14
N PRO A 70 -5.54 -29.71 35.72
CA PRO A 70 -4.46 -30.00 36.64
C PRO A 70 -5.02 -30.89 37.75
N VAL A 71 -4.45 -32.08 37.89
CA VAL A 71 -4.82 -33.06 38.90
C VAL A 71 -4.37 -32.50 40.26
N PHE A 72 -5.12 -31.53 40.78
CA PHE A 72 -4.98 -31.01 42.14
C PHE A 72 -5.62 -31.97 43.14
N SER A 73 -5.31 -33.26 43.02
CA SER A 73 -5.83 -34.34 43.86
C SER A 73 -5.29 -34.32 45.31
N GLY A 74 -4.63 -33.24 45.74
CA GLY A 74 -4.00 -33.16 47.06
C GLY A 74 -3.91 -31.77 47.70
N LEU A 75 -4.39 -30.69 47.06
CA LEU A 75 -4.35 -29.35 47.64
C LEU A 75 -5.65 -29.05 48.37
N ARG A 76 -5.56 -28.68 49.66
CA ARG A 76 -6.72 -28.19 50.42
C ARG A 76 -7.30 -26.95 49.71
N SER A 77 -8.62 -26.81 49.66
CA SER A 77 -9.34 -25.74 48.94
C SER A 77 -8.77 -24.32 49.13
N LYS A 78 -8.33 -23.98 50.35
CA LYS A 78 -7.68 -22.68 50.66
C LYS A 78 -6.34 -22.46 49.93
N GLN A 79 -5.56 -23.53 49.72
CA GLN A 79 -4.30 -23.50 48.99
C GLN A 79 -4.52 -23.32 47.49
N VAL A 80 -5.55 -23.95 46.93
CA VAL A 80 -5.94 -23.76 45.51
C VAL A 80 -6.40 -22.33 45.27
N MET A 81 -7.20 -21.77 46.18
CA MET A 81 -7.66 -20.38 46.09
C MET A 81 -6.48 -19.40 46.13
N ALA A 82 -5.56 -19.57 47.08
CA ALA A 82 -4.36 -18.74 47.23
C ALA A 82 -3.45 -18.84 45.99
N LEU A 83 -3.24 -20.04 45.46
CA LEU A 83 -2.44 -20.25 44.25
C LEU A 83 -3.10 -19.63 43.01
N SER A 84 -4.43 -19.65 42.90
CA SER A 84 -5.15 -19.00 41.79
C SER A 84 -4.99 -17.48 41.82
N ILE A 85 -5.06 -16.87 43.01
CA ILE A 85 -4.90 -15.42 43.18
C ILE A 85 -3.45 -15.03 42.87
N LEU A 86 -2.47 -15.77 43.39
CA LEU A 86 -1.06 -15.53 43.08
C LEU A 86 -0.76 -15.70 41.58
N SER A 87 -1.36 -16.70 40.92
CA SER A 87 -1.25 -16.93 39.48
C SER A 87 -1.76 -15.73 38.68
N ILE A 88 -2.96 -15.22 39.01
CA ILE A 88 -3.53 -14.07 38.31
C ILE A 88 -2.62 -12.85 38.46
N ILE A 89 -2.11 -12.61 39.67
CA ILE A 89 -1.20 -11.49 39.93
C ILE A 89 0.13 -11.71 39.17
N PHE A 90 0.79 -12.85 39.29
CA PHE A 90 2.11 -13.03 38.69
C PHE A 90 2.11 -13.19 37.16
N ILE A 91 0.99 -13.60 36.55
CA ILE A 91 0.90 -13.82 35.10
C ILE A 91 0.23 -12.63 34.42
N PHE A 92 -0.95 -12.22 34.87
CA PHE A 92 -1.72 -11.17 34.19
C PHE A 92 -1.22 -9.77 34.53
N PHE A 93 -0.66 -9.52 35.72
CA PHE A 93 -0.11 -8.21 36.07
C PHE A 93 1.07 -7.78 35.18
N PRO A 94 2.14 -8.59 34.97
CA PRO A 94 3.22 -8.18 34.07
C PRO A 94 2.77 -8.10 32.62
N LEU A 95 1.83 -8.94 32.18
CA LEU A 95 1.28 -8.89 30.82
C LEU A 95 0.48 -7.59 30.59
N ALA A 96 -0.43 -7.24 31.51
CA ALA A 96 -1.20 -6.00 31.45
C ALA A 96 -0.30 -4.76 31.55
N THR A 97 0.71 -4.79 32.43
CA THR A 97 1.68 -3.71 32.57
C THR A 97 2.54 -3.55 31.30
N GLY A 98 2.91 -4.66 30.65
CA GLY A 98 3.64 -4.65 29.37
C GLY A 98 2.83 -4.03 28.24
N ILE A 99 1.57 -4.45 28.06
CA ILE A 99 0.67 -3.89 27.04
C ILE A 99 0.36 -2.42 27.34
N GLY A 100 0.04 -2.09 28.59
CA GLY A 100 -0.20 -0.72 29.02
C GLY A 100 1.00 0.19 28.77
N ARG A 101 2.23 -0.25 29.10
CA ARG A 101 3.45 0.50 28.78
C ARG A 101 3.71 0.60 27.28
N ALA A 102 3.41 -0.43 26.50
CA ALA A 102 3.58 -0.40 25.05
C ALA A 102 2.64 0.63 24.40
N ILE A 103 1.39 0.69 24.86
CA ILE A 103 0.40 1.67 24.39
C ILE A 103 0.78 3.08 24.84
N PHE A 104 1.14 3.27 26.12
CA PHE A 104 1.54 4.57 26.65
C PHE A 104 2.82 5.10 25.97
N LYS A 105 3.83 4.24 25.79
CA LYS A 105 5.06 4.62 25.08
C LYS A 105 4.83 4.89 23.59
N ARG A 106 3.77 4.31 23.00
CA ARG A 106 3.34 4.59 21.63
C ARG A 106 2.55 5.90 21.53
N SER A 107 1.76 6.27 22.54
CA SER A 107 1.03 7.55 22.56
C SER A 107 1.90 8.74 22.94
N SER A 108 2.96 8.53 23.72
CA SER A 108 3.94 9.58 24.07
C SER A 108 5.03 9.80 23.03
N ARG A 109 5.08 8.98 21.98
CA ARG A 109 5.90 9.27 20.80
C ARG A 109 5.11 10.28 19.95
N PRO A 110 5.63 11.49 19.68
CA PRO A 110 5.09 12.32 18.61
C PRO A 110 5.02 11.43 17.38
N GLY A 111 3.82 11.24 16.83
CA GLY A 111 3.63 10.33 15.71
C GLY A 111 4.65 10.66 14.64
N LEU A 112 5.49 9.69 14.26
CA LEU A 112 6.28 9.85 13.05
C LEU A 112 5.27 10.21 11.95
N PRO A 113 5.48 11.31 11.22
CA PRO A 113 4.57 11.66 10.14
C PRO A 113 4.44 10.42 9.24
N PRO A 114 3.21 10.03 8.86
CA PRO A 114 3.01 8.85 8.04
C PRO A 114 3.95 8.94 6.83
N ALA A 115 4.63 7.87 6.44
CA ALA A 115 5.57 7.87 5.29
C ALA A 115 4.93 8.40 3.98
N VAL A 116 3.60 8.43 3.94
CA VAL A 116 2.79 9.10 2.92
C VAL A 116 3.12 10.59 2.82
N PHE A 117 3.33 11.31 3.94
CA PHE A 117 3.66 12.73 3.96
C PHE A 117 5.05 13.05 3.43
N THR A 118 6.04 12.18 3.71
CA THR A 118 7.41 12.35 3.17
C THR A 118 7.45 12.10 1.67
N GLU A 119 6.69 11.13 1.18
CA GLU A 119 6.59 10.85 -0.25
C GLU A 119 5.78 11.94 -0.98
N THR A 120 4.72 12.48 -0.38
CA THR A 120 4.00 13.63 -0.94
C THR A 120 4.81 14.91 -0.93
N ALA A 121 5.62 15.14 0.11
CA ALA A 121 6.52 16.29 0.18
C ALA A 121 7.61 16.21 -0.90
N GLN A 122 8.23 15.03 -1.09
CA GLN A 122 9.18 14.81 -2.18
C GLN A 122 8.54 14.90 -3.58
N ARG A 123 7.28 14.46 -3.72
CA ARG A 123 6.54 14.62 -4.98
C ARG A 123 6.18 16.07 -5.24
N LEU A 124 5.83 16.85 -4.22
CA LEU A 124 5.57 18.30 -4.34
C LEU A 124 6.84 19.07 -4.72
N GLU A 125 7.99 18.75 -4.11
CA GLU A 125 9.28 19.36 -4.43
C GLU A 125 9.71 19.06 -5.88
N ARG A 126 9.48 17.84 -6.38
CA ARG A 126 9.71 17.48 -7.79
C ARG A 126 8.73 18.16 -8.75
N LEU A 127 7.50 18.41 -8.32
CA LEU A 127 6.52 19.16 -9.11
C LEU A 127 6.90 20.64 -9.22
N GLU A 128 7.35 21.26 -8.12
CA GLU A 128 7.80 22.65 -8.10
C GLU A 128 8.99 22.90 -9.05
N ALA A 129 9.94 21.95 -9.09
CA ALA A 129 11.04 21.98 -10.06
C ALA A 129 10.56 21.87 -11.53
N SER A 130 9.58 20.99 -11.81
CA SER A 130 9.07 20.78 -13.18
C SER A 130 8.20 21.93 -13.71
N VAL A 131 7.51 22.65 -12.81
CA VAL A 131 6.67 23.80 -13.19
C VAL A 131 7.53 25.01 -13.57
N SER A 132 8.68 25.19 -12.91
CA SER A 132 9.64 26.25 -13.24
C SER A 132 10.29 26.05 -14.63
N GLU A 133 10.54 24.80 -15.03
CA GLU A 133 11.04 24.47 -16.37
C GLU A 133 9.97 24.60 -17.45
N GLY A 134 8.73 24.19 -17.18
CA GLY A 134 7.60 24.33 -18.11
C GLY A 134 7.32 25.79 -18.52
N GLN A 135 7.46 26.74 -17.59
CA GLN A 135 7.31 28.16 -17.88
C GLN A 135 8.46 28.71 -18.74
N ARG A 136 9.69 28.22 -18.56
CA ARG A 136 10.82 28.57 -19.44
C ARG A 136 10.64 28.03 -20.87
N PHE A 137 10.03 26.86 -21.02
CA PHE A 137 9.73 26.28 -22.34
C PHE A 137 8.61 27.03 -23.07
N VAL A 138 7.56 27.48 -22.39
CA VAL A 138 6.51 28.30 -22.99
C VAL A 138 7.05 29.64 -23.48
N THR A 139 7.95 30.28 -22.73
CA THR A 139 8.62 31.52 -23.17
C THR A 139 9.53 31.28 -24.39
N LYS A 140 10.22 30.14 -24.47
CA LYS A 140 10.99 29.78 -25.68
C LYS A 140 10.08 29.53 -26.88
N LEU A 141 8.97 28.81 -26.72
CA LEU A 141 8.02 28.56 -27.80
C LEU A 141 7.33 29.84 -28.28
N LEU A 142 7.02 30.78 -27.39
CA LEU A 142 6.48 32.09 -27.75
C LEU A 142 7.53 33.01 -28.41
N SER A 143 8.81 32.90 -28.01
CA SER A 143 9.90 33.63 -28.66
C SER A 143 10.29 33.06 -30.02
N GLU A 144 10.02 31.77 -30.27
CA GLU A 144 10.32 31.09 -31.53
C GLU A 144 9.15 31.12 -32.53
N ALA A 145 7.91 31.36 -32.06
CA ALA A 145 6.71 31.46 -32.89
C ALA A 145 6.43 32.85 -33.51
N GLN A 146 7.39 33.79 -33.48
CA GLN A 146 7.26 35.07 -34.17
C GLN A 146 7.78 34.96 -35.63
N PRO A 147 6.95 35.19 -36.66
CA PRO A 147 7.37 35.08 -38.06
C PRO A 147 8.07 36.35 -38.61
N ALA A 148 9.31 36.15 -39.10
CA ALA A 148 10.15 36.82 -40.15
C ALA A 148 10.09 38.36 -40.43
N PRO A 149 11.22 38.95 -40.88
CA PRO A 149 11.35 39.16 -42.33
C PRO A 149 12.73 38.79 -42.95
N LEU A 150 12.66 38.52 -44.26
CA LEU A 150 13.75 38.22 -45.20
C LEU A 150 14.98 39.14 -45.09
N LEU A 151 16.19 38.56 -45.21
CA LEU A 151 17.25 38.87 -46.19
C LEU A 151 18.60 38.29 -45.75
N GLY A 152 19.29 37.60 -46.65
CA GLY A 152 20.75 37.38 -46.53
C GLY A 152 21.24 35.92 -46.52
N ALA A 153 20.68 35.03 -47.35
CA ALA A 153 21.37 33.78 -47.68
C ALA A 153 22.47 34.07 -48.71
N GLY A 154 23.61 34.60 -48.24
CA GLY A 154 24.84 34.70 -49.02
C GLY A 154 25.31 33.30 -49.41
N GLN A 155 25.39 33.06 -50.72
CA GLN A 155 26.00 31.88 -51.32
C GLN A 155 27.39 31.63 -50.72
N ARG A 156 27.61 30.43 -50.19
CA ARG A 156 28.95 29.88 -50.00
C ARG A 156 29.22 28.90 -51.15
N THR A 157 30.14 29.29 -52.02
CA THR A 157 30.78 28.47 -53.03
C THR A 157 31.56 27.31 -52.38
N PRO A 158 31.47 26.08 -52.89
CA PRO A 158 32.39 25.02 -52.48
C PRO A 158 33.71 25.15 -53.26
N GLU A 159 34.76 25.59 -52.57
CA GLU A 159 36.15 25.46 -53.03
C GLU A 159 36.57 23.99 -52.86
N LYS A 160 36.78 23.29 -53.98
CA LYS A 160 37.34 21.93 -53.98
C LYS A 160 38.85 22.03 -54.19
N VAL A 161 39.58 21.91 -53.07
CA VAL A 161 41.04 21.80 -53.00
C VAL A 161 41.53 20.61 -53.84
N GLY A 162 42.49 20.87 -54.71
CA GLY A 162 43.21 19.86 -55.48
C GLY A 162 44.36 19.24 -54.68
N GLY A 163 44.77 18.05 -55.10
CA GLY A 163 45.96 17.36 -54.62
C GLY A 163 46.22 16.13 -55.46
N SER A 164 47.24 16.23 -56.30
CA SER A 164 47.77 15.25 -57.26
C SER A 164 48.25 13.94 -56.64
#